data_AF-A0ABC8R6C3-F1
#
_entry.id   AF-A0ABC8R6C3-F1
#
_cell.length_a   1.000
_cell.length_b   1.000
_cell.length_c   1.000
_cell.angle_alpha   90.00
_cell.angle_beta   90.00
_cell.angle_gamma   90.00
#
_symmetry.space_group_name_H-M   'P 1'
#
loop_
_entity.id
_entity.type
_entity.pdbx_description
1 polymer ?
#
loop_
_entity_poly.entity_id
_entity_poly.type
_entity_poly.pdbx_seq_one_letter_code
_entity_poly.pdbx_strand_id
1 'polypeptide(L)'
;MQEALETRASNDRPPPIVSEAAAIWVPPKAGIFKVNFSVFVIDLGQTYGIGVVIRNELGVFMVGLSKKMDATWANQGTQAAGLYGMSEAIIISQQQGFDEIIIEGDLPNVLKIFKESRDVTSSMGLRVIDIANELRKFRSYEVAIVSRQGNRVATRLA
;
A
#
# COMPACT_ATOMS: atom_id res chain seq x y z
N MET A 1 37.44 32.86 7.39
CA MET A 1 36.18 33.00 6.64
C MET A 1 35.94 31.66 5.96
N GLN A 2 35.41 30.70 6.71
CA GLN A 2 33.96 30.34 6.76
C GLN A 2 33.62 29.48 5.51
N GLU A 3 33.01 28.30 5.54
CA GLU A 3 32.12 27.67 6.52
C GLU A 3 31.84 26.19 6.13
N ALA A 4 31.54 25.36 7.14
CA ALA A 4 30.71 24.15 7.13
C ALA A 4 31.14 22.89 6.32
N LEU A 5 32.01 22.09 6.93
CA LEU A 5 31.87 20.63 6.95
C LEU A 5 30.67 20.29 7.84
N GLU A 6 29.47 20.17 7.28
CA GLU A 6 28.30 19.62 7.97
C GLU A 6 27.98 18.22 7.47
N THR A 7 28.28 17.29 8.36
CA THR A 7 27.87 15.90 8.48
C THR A 7 26.52 15.61 7.81
N ARG A 8 26.54 14.95 6.64
CA ARG A 8 25.37 14.23 6.14
C ARG A 8 25.10 13.07 7.10
N ALA A 9 24.16 13.27 8.01
CA ALA A 9 23.56 12.19 8.78
C ALA A 9 23.18 11.07 7.81
N SER A 10 23.72 9.85 8.01
CA SER A 10 23.24 8.69 7.29
C SER A 10 21.76 8.55 7.62
N ASN A 11 20.92 8.69 6.60
CA ASN A 11 19.53 8.32 6.72
C ASN A 11 19.49 6.79 6.61
N ASP A 12 20.01 6.10 7.64
CA ASP A 12 19.85 4.65 7.81
C ASP A 12 18.40 4.39 8.17
N ARG A 13 17.52 4.51 7.18
CA ARG A 13 16.15 4.02 7.26
C ARG A 13 16.09 2.75 6.43
N PRO A 14 15.71 1.60 7.02
CA PRO A 14 15.52 0.40 6.23
C PRO A 14 14.43 0.71 5.19
N PRO A 15 14.69 0.42 3.90
CA PRO A 15 13.65 0.48 2.90
C PRO A 15 12.51 -0.47 3.31
N PRO A 16 11.27 -0.21 2.88
CA PRO A 16 10.18 -1.16 2.99
C PRO A 16 10.63 -2.53 2.51
N ILE A 17 10.44 -3.57 3.32
CA ILE A 17 10.73 -4.95 2.91
C ILE A 17 9.70 -5.31 1.85
N VAL A 18 10.16 -5.68 0.65
CA VAL A 18 9.30 -6.11 -0.45
C VAL A 18 9.63 -7.52 -0.91
N SER A 19 8.63 -8.39 -0.85
CA SER A 19 8.70 -9.80 -1.26
C SER A 19 7.90 -10.08 -2.54
N GLU A 20 8.23 -11.22 -3.17
CA GLU A 20 7.72 -11.64 -4.47
C GLU A 20 6.39 -12.43 -4.39
N ALA A 21 5.67 -12.49 -5.51
CA ALA A 21 4.30 -12.97 -5.58
C ALA A 21 4.13 -14.47 -5.33
N ALA A 22 3.38 -14.83 -4.29
CA ALA A 22 2.88 -16.20 -4.11
C ALA A 22 1.68 -16.49 -5.04
N ALA A 23 1.66 -17.68 -5.65
CA ALA A 23 0.55 -18.15 -6.49
C ALA A 23 -0.75 -18.38 -5.69
N ILE A 24 -0.64 -18.65 -4.39
CA ILE A 24 -1.74 -18.88 -3.46
C ILE A 24 -1.55 -17.93 -2.28
N TRP A 25 -2.65 -17.31 -1.83
CA TRP A 25 -2.62 -16.48 -0.62
C TRP A 25 -2.36 -17.34 0.61
N VAL A 26 -1.42 -16.93 1.45
CA VAL A 26 -1.04 -17.64 2.68
C VAL A 26 -1.24 -16.70 3.87
N PRO A 27 -1.87 -17.17 4.96
CA PRO A 27 -2.02 -16.36 6.16
C PRO A 27 -0.67 -15.95 6.76
N PRO A 28 -0.61 -14.81 7.46
CA PRO A 28 0.59 -14.35 8.14
C PRO A 28 0.90 -15.17 9.40
N LYS A 29 2.03 -14.89 10.06
CA LYS A 29 2.33 -15.42 11.39
C LYS A 29 1.40 -14.83 12.45
N ALA A 30 1.27 -15.51 13.59
CA ALA A 30 0.49 -15.03 14.73
C ALA A 30 0.89 -13.61 15.15
N GLY A 31 -0.10 -12.78 15.45
CA GLY A 31 0.08 -11.36 15.83
C GLY A 31 0.23 -10.40 14.65
N ILE A 32 0.30 -10.90 13.41
CA ILE A 32 0.42 -10.08 12.20
C ILE A 32 -0.89 -10.12 11.41
N PHE A 33 -1.31 -8.98 10.88
CA PHE A 33 -2.50 -8.88 10.03
C PHE A 33 -2.10 -8.68 8.57
N LYS A 34 -2.75 -9.42 7.68
CA LYS A 34 -2.48 -9.34 6.25
C LYS A 34 -3.56 -8.52 5.57
N VAL A 35 -3.13 -7.44 4.92
CA VAL A 35 -3.97 -6.37 4.36
C VAL A 35 -3.85 -6.45 2.83
N ASN A 36 -4.82 -7.10 2.20
CA ASN A 36 -4.89 -7.18 0.74
C ASN A 36 -5.66 -5.97 0.20
N PHE A 37 -5.10 -5.26 -0.78
CA PHE A 37 -5.82 -4.20 -1.48
C PHE A 37 -5.77 -4.41 -2.99
N SER A 38 -6.81 -3.95 -3.68
CA SER A 38 -6.87 -3.95 -5.15
C SER A 38 -7.59 -2.69 -5.63
N VAL A 39 -7.31 -2.31 -6.87
CA VAL A 39 -7.94 -1.17 -7.53
C VAL A 39 -8.41 -1.60 -8.91
N PHE A 40 -9.67 -1.31 -9.22
CA PHE A 40 -10.30 -1.63 -10.49
C PHE A 40 -10.69 -0.36 -11.23
N VAL A 41 -10.54 -0.36 -12.55
CA VAL A 41 -10.94 0.76 -13.40
C VAL A 41 -12.38 0.54 -13.85
N ILE A 42 -13.24 1.51 -13.57
CA ILE A 42 -14.67 1.48 -13.87
C ILE A 42 -14.99 2.65 -14.83
N ASP A 43 -16.12 2.57 -15.54
CA ASP A 43 -16.65 3.66 -16.37
C ASP A 43 -15.61 4.23 -17.36
N LEU A 44 -14.87 3.35 -18.06
CA LEU A 44 -13.81 3.71 -19.02
C LEU A 44 -12.71 4.62 -18.45
N GLY A 45 -12.42 4.51 -17.15
CA GLY A 45 -11.38 5.32 -16.49
C GLY A 45 -11.90 6.59 -15.84
N GLN A 46 -13.22 6.80 -15.81
CA GLN A 46 -13.85 7.91 -15.10
C GLN A 46 -14.01 7.63 -13.62
N THR A 47 -13.99 6.38 -13.19
CA THR A 47 -14.12 6.01 -11.78
C THR A 47 -13.21 4.83 -11.46
N TYR A 48 -12.82 4.72 -10.20
CA TYR A 48 -11.98 3.65 -9.68
C TYR A 48 -12.68 2.99 -8.50
N GLY A 49 -12.74 1.67 -8.54
CA GLY A 49 -13.12 0.83 -7.43
C GLY A 49 -11.90 0.50 -6.58
N ILE A 50 -12.05 0.53 -5.26
CA ILE A 50 -11.00 0.20 -4.29
C ILE A 50 -11.57 -0.84 -3.34
N GLY A 51 -10.89 -1.99 -3.26
CA GLY A 51 -11.24 -3.07 -2.37
C GLY A 51 -10.09 -3.34 -1.41
N VAL A 52 -10.40 -3.48 -0.11
CA VAL A 52 -9.44 -3.90 0.92
C VAL A 52 -10.03 -5.04 1.73
N VAL A 53 -9.19 -6.02 2.07
CA VAL A 53 -9.51 -7.13 2.96
C VAL A 53 -8.39 -7.31 3.96
N ILE A 54 -8.73 -7.33 5.25
CA ILE A 54 -7.79 -7.64 6.32
C ILE A 54 -8.13 -9.01 6.90
N ARG A 55 -7.11 -9.87 7.00
CA ARG A 55 -7.21 -11.22 7.55
C ARG A 55 -6.12 -11.48 8.58
N ASN A 56 -6.46 -12.25 9.61
CA ASN A 56 -5.51 -12.65 10.66
C ASN A 56 -4.70 -13.91 10.27
N GLU A 57 -3.92 -14.43 11.20
CA GLU A 57 -3.06 -15.61 11.09
C GLU A 57 -3.81 -16.93 10.80
N LEU A 58 -5.11 -16.98 11.08
CA LEU A 58 -5.97 -18.12 10.76
C LEU A 58 -6.69 -17.93 9.41
N GLY A 59 -6.42 -16.84 8.72
CA GLY A 59 -7.12 -16.46 7.50
C GLY A 59 -8.55 -15.96 7.75
N VAL A 60 -8.92 -15.71 9.01
CA VAL A 60 -10.24 -15.20 9.38
C VAL A 60 -10.35 -13.75 8.94
N PHE A 61 -11.48 -13.42 8.31
CA PHE A 61 -11.82 -12.06 7.92
C PHE A 61 -11.99 -11.17 9.15
N MET A 62 -11.28 -10.06 9.16
CA MET A 62 -11.34 -9.06 10.24
C MET A 62 -12.10 -7.82 9.77
N VAL A 63 -11.72 -7.30 8.60
CA VAL A 63 -12.18 -6.00 8.11
C VAL A 63 -12.23 -6.01 6.58
N GLY A 64 -13.20 -5.30 6.02
CA GLY A 64 -13.34 -5.09 4.58
C GLY A 64 -13.67 -3.64 4.25
N LEU A 65 -13.16 -3.15 3.12
CA LEU A 65 -13.48 -1.85 2.55
C LEU A 65 -13.83 -2.03 1.07
N SER A 66 -14.89 -1.36 0.63
CA SER A 66 -15.27 -1.22 -0.77
C SER A 66 -15.60 0.25 -1.00
N LYS A 67 -14.83 0.94 -1.84
CA LYS A 67 -14.94 2.38 -2.05
C LYS A 67 -14.87 2.72 -3.54
N LYS A 68 -15.81 3.53 -4.01
CA LYS A 68 -15.78 4.14 -5.34
C LYS A 68 -15.13 5.53 -5.24
N MET A 69 -14.25 5.85 -6.18
CA MET A 69 -13.55 7.14 -6.27
C MET A 69 -13.62 7.68 -7.69
N ASP A 70 -14.04 8.93 -7.86
CA ASP A 70 -14.10 9.56 -9.18
C ASP A 70 -12.72 9.95 -9.69
N ALA A 71 -12.53 9.85 -11.01
CA ALA A 71 -11.27 10.11 -11.67
C ALA A 71 -10.86 11.58 -11.64
N THR A 72 -11.77 12.51 -11.36
CA THR A 72 -11.44 13.94 -11.18
C THR A 72 -10.37 14.16 -10.10
N TRP A 73 -10.35 13.32 -9.06
CA TRP A 73 -9.27 13.27 -8.05
C TRP A 73 -8.08 12.41 -8.48
N ALA A 74 -8.31 11.45 -9.38
CA ALA A 74 -7.33 10.49 -9.88
C ALA A 74 -6.92 10.73 -11.35
N ASN A 75 -6.89 11.99 -11.79
CA ASN A 75 -6.49 12.45 -13.14
C ASN A 75 -5.04 12.07 -13.55
N GLN A 76 -4.41 11.17 -12.81
CA GLN A 76 -3.05 10.66 -12.97
C GLN A 76 -3.02 9.15 -13.29
N GLY A 77 -4.18 8.51 -13.52
CA GLY A 77 -4.31 7.13 -13.99
C GLY A 77 -4.22 6.06 -12.88
N THR A 78 -4.18 4.79 -13.29
CA THR A 78 -4.22 3.60 -12.40
C THR A 78 -3.14 3.60 -11.32
N GLN A 79 -2.00 4.24 -11.56
CA GLN A 79 -0.91 4.34 -10.58
C GLN A 79 -1.30 5.19 -9.36
N ALA A 80 -1.90 6.36 -9.60
CA ALA A 80 -2.37 7.23 -8.53
C ALA A 80 -3.55 6.61 -7.78
N ALA A 81 -4.45 5.94 -8.49
CA ALA A 81 -5.53 5.19 -7.86
C ALA A 81 -4.99 4.06 -6.98
N GLY A 82 -3.92 3.37 -7.42
CA GLY A 82 -3.21 2.37 -6.63
C GLY A 82 -2.58 2.92 -5.35
N LEU A 83 -1.90 4.08 -5.42
CA LEU A 83 -1.36 4.76 -4.23
C LEU A 83 -2.48 5.20 -3.27
N TYR A 84 -3.62 5.64 -3.80
CA TYR A 84 -4.81 5.94 -2.99
C TYR A 84 -5.33 4.68 -2.30
N GLY A 85 -5.52 3.57 -3.03
CA GLY A 85 -5.97 2.31 -2.46
C GLY A 85 -5.06 1.77 -1.35
N MET A 86 -3.74 1.90 -1.53
CA MET A 86 -2.76 1.56 -0.49
C MET A 86 -2.91 2.46 0.75
N SER A 87 -3.16 3.76 0.54
CA SER A 87 -3.39 4.72 1.63
C SER A 87 -4.64 4.35 2.44
N GLU A 88 -5.75 4.02 1.78
CA GLU A 88 -6.98 3.57 2.45
C GLU A 88 -6.75 2.28 3.25
N ALA A 89 -5.99 1.34 2.69
CA ALA A 89 -5.62 0.09 3.37
C ALA A 89 -4.79 0.33 4.65
N ILE A 90 -3.88 1.30 4.60
CA ILE A 90 -3.08 1.70 5.77
C ILE A 90 -3.97 2.37 6.82
N ILE A 91 -4.75 3.36 6.42
CA ILE A 91 -5.59 4.15 7.34
C ILE A 91 -6.59 3.24 8.06
N ILE A 92 -7.29 2.36 7.34
CA ILE A 92 -8.24 1.46 7.98
C ILE A 92 -7.52 0.47 8.92
N SER A 93 -6.29 0.04 8.60
CA SER A 93 -5.53 -0.83 9.50
C SER A 93 -5.16 -0.12 10.81
N GLN A 94 -4.75 1.15 10.74
CA GLN A 94 -4.46 1.97 11.93
C GLN A 94 -5.72 2.21 12.77
N GLN A 95 -6.86 2.54 12.13
CA GLN A 95 -8.13 2.79 12.82
C GLN A 95 -8.64 1.56 13.59
N GLN A 96 -8.24 0.37 13.17
CA GLN A 96 -8.63 -0.90 13.80
C GLN A 96 -7.62 -1.35 14.87
N GLY A 97 -6.57 -0.57 15.11
CA GLY A 97 -5.56 -0.85 16.13
C GLY A 97 -4.64 -2.02 15.78
N PHE A 98 -4.47 -2.33 14.50
CA PHE A 98 -3.48 -3.34 14.09
C PHE A 98 -2.08 -2.74 14.13
N ASP A 99 -1.20 -3.34 14.93
CA ASP A 99 0.16 -2.81 15.14
C ASP A 99 1.21 -3.42 14.19
N GLU A 100 0.97 -4.63 13.68
CA GLU A 100 1.91 -5.35 12.81
C GLU A 100 1.18 -5.86 11.56
N ILE A 101 1.62 -5.42 10.38
CA ILE A 101 0.89 -5.67 9.14
C ILE A 101 1.77 -6.15 7.98
N ILE A 102 1.18 -6.91 7.05
CA ILE A 102 1.72 -7.18 5.73
C ILE A 102 0.72 -6.66 4.70
N ILE A 103 1.11 -5.64 3.95
CA ILE A 103 0.28 -5.08 2.88
C ILE A 103 0.58 -5.82 1.59
N GLU A 104 -0.44 -6.37 0.96
CA GLU A 104 -0.35 -7.13 -0.28
C GLU A 104 -1.21 -6.50 -1.37
N GLY A 105 -0.67 -6.38 -2.58
CA GLY A 105 -1.43 -5.94 -3.75
C GLY A 105 -0.97 -6.60 -5.04
N ASP A 106 -1.86 -6.63 -6.04
CA ASP A 106 -1.60 -7.14 -7.39
C ASP A 106 -1.22 -6.02 -8.39
N LEU A 107 -0.59 -4.95 -7.87
CA LEU A 107 -0.24 -3.73 -8.61
C LEU A 107 1.29 -3.51 -8.63
N PRO A 108 2.04 -4.27 -9.45
CA PRO A 108 3.50 -4.20 -9.47
C PRO A 108 4.03 -2.80 -9.81
N ASN A 109 3.29 -2.01 -10.59
CA ASN A 109 3.69 -0.63 -10.93
C ASN A 109 3.64 0.31 -9.74
N VAL A 110 2.65 0.18 -8.85
CA VAL A 110 2.53 0.99 -7.63
C VAL A 110 3.69 0.68 -6.70
N LEU A 111 4.02 -0.61 -6.56
CA LEU A 111 5.14 -1.05 -5.73
C LEU A 111 6.49 -0.67 -6.33
N LYS A 112 6.61 -0.65 -7.66
CA LYS A 112 7.77 -0.10 -8.35
C LYS A 112 7.94 1.39 -8.07
N ILE A 113 6.88 2.19 -8.18
CA ILE A 113 6.91 3.61 -7.80
C ILE A 113 7.31 3.76 -6.33
N PHE A 114 6.73 2.96 -5.44
CA PHE A 114 7.04 3.02 -4.02
C PHE A 114 8.53 2.71 -3.72
N LYS A 115 9.16 1.81 -4.50
CA LYS A 115 10.59 1.48 -4.42
C LYS A 115 11.51 2.52 -5.06
N GLU A 116 11.12 3.03 -6.23
CA GLU A 116 12.01 3.77 -7.14
C GLU A 116 11.74 5.27 -7.15
N SER A 117 10.67 5.75 -6.52
CA SER A 117 10.32 7.17 -6.53
C SER A 117 11.40 8.01 -5.87
N ARG A 118 12.20 8.65 -6.72
CA ARG A 118 13.21 9.65 -6.33
C ARG A 118 12.72 11.08 -6.54
N ASP A 119 11.65 11.26 -7.31
CA ASP A 119 11.09 12.56 -7.63
C ASP A 119 10.04 12.96 -6.60
N VAL A 120 10.49 13.70 -5.59
CA VAL A 120 9.68 14.24 -4.50
C VAL A 120 8.89 15.50 -4.88
N THR A 121 9.03 16.00 -6.11
CA THR A 121 8.36 17.23 -6.57
C THR A 121 7.02 16.94 -7.26
N SER A 122 6.82 15.71 -7.74
CA SER A 122 5.56 15.27 -8.32
C SER A 122 4.50 14.99 -7.25
N SER A 123 3.23 15.14 -7.61
CA SER A 123 2.07 14.77 -6.78
C SER A 123 2.10 13.29 -6.35
N MET A 124 2.56 12.39 -7.23
CA MET A 124 2.77 10.98 -6.89
C MET A 124 3.92 10.79 -5.90
N GLY A 125 5.01 11.52 -6.06
CA GLY A 125 6.15 11.50 -5.14
C GLY A 125 5.78 11.95 -3.73
N LEU A 126 5.04 13.05 -3.61
CA LEU A 126 4.49 13.52 -2.33
C LEU A 126 3.58 12.45 -1.70
N ARG A 127 2.73 11.81 -2.50
CA ARG A 127 1.86 10.72 -2.02
C ARG A 127 2.64 9.52 -1.51
N VAL A 128 3.73 9.15 -2.16
CA VAL A 128 4.63 8.08 -1.69
C VAL A 128 5.26 8.44 -0.34
N ILE A 129 5.65 9.70 -0.14
CA ILE A 129 6.18 10.19 1.14
C ILE A 129 5.13 10.05 2.24
N ASP A 130 3.90 10.48 1.98
CA ASP A 130 2.80 10.37 2.94
C ASP A 130 2.53 8.92 3.33
N ILE A 131 2.43 8.02 2.35
CA ILE A 131 2.27 6.58 2.58
C ILE A 131 3.41 6.04 3.46
N ALA A 132 4.65 6.42 3.15
CA ALA A 132 5.82 5.97 3.93
C ALA A 132 5.80 6.51 5.36
N ASN A 133 5.27 7.71 5.60
CA ASN A 133 5.10 8.27 6.95
C ASN A 133 4.00 7.55 7.72
N GLU A 134 2.89 7.22 7.07
CA GLU A 134 1.80 6.46 7.68
C GLU A 134 2.23 5.04 8.06
N LEU A 135 3.04 4.37 7.23
CA LEU A 135 3.57 3.05 7.54
C LEU A 135 4.47 3.03 8.78
N ARG A 136 5.17 4.13 9.07
CA ARG A 136 6.04 4.23 10.25
C ARG A 136 5.29 4.28 11.57
N LYS A 137 3.96 4.40 11.54
CA LYS A 137 3.11 4.35 12.74
C LYS A 137 2.85 2.92 13.21
N PHE A 138 3.08 1.90 12.37
CA PHE A 138 3.02 0.51 12.77
C PHE A 138 4.29 0.09 13.52
N ARG A 139 4.15 -0.85 14.45
CA ARG A 139 5.28 -1.50 15.13
C ARG A 139 6.16 -2.25 14.13
N SER A 140 5.54 -2.93 13.17
CA SER A 140 6.21 -3.56 12.03
C SER A 140 5.31 -3.52 10.79
N TYR A 141 5.93 -3.40 9.61
CA TYR A 141 5.20 -3.51 8.34
C TYR A 141 6.05 -4.18 7.26
N GLU A 142 5.40 -4.92 6.38
CA GLU A 142 5.94 -5.43 5.12
C GLU A 142 5.02 -5.01 3.97
N VAL A 143 5.58 -4.79 2.78
CA VAL A 143 4.81 -4.52 1.58
C VAL A 143 5.14 -5.56 0.53
N ALA A 144 4.23 -6.47 0.22
CA ALA A 144 4.46 -7.62 -0.66
C ALA A 144 3.63 -7.55 -1.94
N ILE A 145 4.13 -8.18 -3.01
CA ILE A 145 3.32 -8.46 -4.21
C ILE A 145 2.56 -9.77 -3.95
N VAL A 146 1.31 -9.84 -4.37
CA VAL A 146 0.54 -11.10 -4.39
C VAL A 146 0.03 -11.36 -5.81
N SER A 147 -0.12 -12.64 -6.18
CA SER A 147 -0.76 -12.98 -7.45
C SER A 147 -2.23 -12.52 -7.47
N ARG A 148 -2.77 -12.28 -8.67
CA ARG A 148 -4.19 -11.94 -8.85
C ARG A 148 -5.12 -12.96 -8.20
N GLN A 149 -4.76 -14.25 -8.28
CA GLN A 149 -5.54 -15.32 -7.66
C GLN A 149 -5.52 -15.24 -6.13
N GLY A 150 -4.38 -14.91 -5.54
CA GLY A 150 -4.26 -14.65 -4.10
C GLY A 150 -5.03 -13.38 -3.68
N ASN A 151 -5.08 -12.36 -4.55
CA ASN A 151 -5.75 -11.09 -4.28
C ASN A 151 -7.25 -11.06 -4.60
N ARG A 152 -7.82 -12.16 -5.14
CA ARG A 152 -9.18 -12.20 -5.71
C ARG A 152 -10.30 -11.67 -4.81
N VAL A 153 -10.15 -11.73 -3.48
CA VAL A 153 -11.16 -11.24 -2.55
C VAL A 153 -11.18 -9.70 -2.55
N ALA A 154 -10.00 -9.07 -2.49
CA ALA A 154 -9.89 -7.61 -2.59
C ALA A 154 -10.32 -7.13 -3.97
N THR A 155 -9.93 -7.83 -5.04
CA THR A 155 -10.36 -7.50 -6.41
C THR A 155 -11.88 -7.59 -6.61
N ARG A 156 -12.58 -8.49 -5.91
CA ARG A 156 -14.05 -8.57 -5.98
C ARG A 156 -14.77 -7.51 -5.15
N LEU A 157 -14.08 -6.94 -4.16
CA LEU A 157 -14.58 -5.81 -3.37
C LEU A 157 -14.32 -4.46 -4.06
N ALA A 158 -13.29 -4.38 -4.90
CA ALA A 158 -12.97 -3.21 -5.71
C ALA A 158 -14.01 -3.03 -6.82
#